data_AF-A0A438BTD0-F1
#
_entry.id   AF-A0A438BTD0-F1
#
_cell.length_a   1.000
_cell.length_b   1.000
_cell.length_c   1.000
_cell.angle_alpha   90.00
_cell.angle_beta   90.00
_cell.angle_gamma   90.00
#
_symmetry.space_group_name_H-M   'P 1'
#
loop_
_entity.id
_entity.type
_entity.pdbx_description
1 polymer ?
#
loop_
_entity_poly.entity_id
_entity_poly.type
_entity_poly.pdbx_seq_one_letter_code
_entity_poly.pdbx_strand_id
1 'polypeptide(L)'
;MEKWERSNCMSLIIMKHSIPEAIRGAIPKKSRAKTFLDQIANRFAANEKVETSTILSKLVSIRYKGKKNIKEYIMEMSNLVTRLKALKLKLSKDMLVHLVLISLPTQFSPFKINYNT
;
A
#
# COMPACT_ATOMS: atom_id res chain seq x y z
N MET A 1 36.37 24.52 -8.05
CA MET A 1 34.91 24.72 -8.03
C MET A 1 34.24 24.14 -9.29
N GLU A 2 34.79 24.40 -10.48
CA GLU A 2 34.26 23.91 -11.77
C GLU A 2 34.12 22.39 -11.91
N LYS A 3 35.11 21.61 -11.46
CA LYS A 3 35.05 20.13 -11.55
C LYS A 3 33.84 19.56 -10.81
N TRP A 4 33.51 20.13 -9.65
CA TRP A 4 32.35 19.73 -8.85
C TRP A 4 31.04 20.07 -9.55
N GLU A 5 30.94 21.28 -10.12
CA GLU A 5 29.73 21.71 -10.83
C GLU A 5 29.48 20.88 -12.09
N ARG A 6 30.56 20.57 -12.83
CA ARG A 6 30.49 19.70 -14.01
C ARG A 6 30.00 18.29 -13.64
N SER A 7 30.54 17.70 -12.57
CA SER A 7 30.08 16.40 -12.06
C SER A 7 28.61 16.46 -11.60
N ASN A 8 28.21 17.51 -10.89
CA ASN A 8 26.82 17.73 -10.46
C ASN A 8 25.84 17.78 -11.65
N CYS A 9 26.20 18.52 -12.71
CA CYS A 9 25.40 18.63 -13.92
C CYS A 9 25.28 17.27 -14.66
N MET A 10 26.40 16.56 -14.85
CA MET A 10 26.40 15.25 -15.51
C MET A 10 25.55 14.23 -14.74
N SER A 11 25.66 14.18 -13.41
CA SER A 11 24.83 13.31 -12.58
C SER A 11 23.33 13.61 -12.74
N LEU A 12 22.94 14.89 -12.84
CA LEU A 12 21.54 15.26 -13.08
C LEU A 12 21.02 14.80 -14.44
N ILE A 13 21.83 14.91 -15.49
CA ILE A 13 21.45 14.46 -16.84
C ILE A 13 21.23 12.95 -16.83
N ILE A 14 22.18 12.19 -16.28
CA ILE A 14 22.11 10.73 -16.18
C ILE A 14 20.86 10.31 -15.41
N MET A 15 20.65 10.86 -14.19
CA MET A 15 19.46 10.51 -13.38
C MET A 15 18.15 10.83 -14.10
N LYS A 16 18.03 11.98 -14.76
CA LYS A 16 16.82 12.36 -15.51
C LYS A 16 16.56 11.44 -16.70
N HIS A 17 17.62 10.98 -17.36
CA HIS A 17 17.52 10.08 -18.50
C HIS A 17 17.15 8.65 -18.08
N SER A 18 17.65 8.19 -16.93
CA SER A 18 17.29 6.89 -16.36
C SER A 18 15.84 6.80 -15.86
N ILE A 19 15.16 7.92 -15.67
CA ILE A 19 13.75 7.94 -15.25
C ILE A 19 12.82 7.74 -16.46
N PRO A 20 11.91 6.74 -16.42
CA PRO A 20 10.90 6.53 -17.46
C PRO A 20 10.04 7.77 -17.70
N GLU A 21 9.73 8.04 -18.98
CA GLU A 21 9.00 9.24 -19.38
C GLU A 21 7.63 9.37 -18.70
N ALA A 22 6.93 8.24 -18.51
CA ALA A 22 5.62 8.17 -17.84
C ALA A 22 5.61 8.77 -16.42
N ILE A 23 6.74 8.76 -15.71
CA ILE A 23 6.83 9.29 -14.33
C ILE A 23 7.70 10.55 -14.23
N ARG A 24 8.37 10.95 -15.31
CA ARG A 24 9.32 12.07 -15.34
C ARG A 24 8.67 13.40 -15.00
N GLY A 25 7.47 13.66 -15.50
CA GLY A 25 6.72 14.90 -15.24
C GLY A 25 6.28 15.07 -13.77
N ALA A 26 6.30 13.99 -13.01
CA ALA A 26 5.86 13.99 -11.63
C ALA A 26 7.00 14.39 -10.65
N ILE A 27 8.26 14.42 -11.09
CA ILE A 27 9.41 14.77 -10.26
C ILE A 27 9.76 16.26 -10.47
N PRO A 28 9.74 17.12 -9.44
CA PRO A 28 10.11 18.52 -9.57
C PRO A 28 11.55 18.72 -10.05
N LYS A 29 11.79 19.77 -10.84
CA LYS A 29 13.14 20.12 -11.29
C LYS A 29 13.98 20.62 -10.10
N LYS A 30 15.23 20.13 -10.00
CA LYS A 30 16.24 20.61 -9.04
C LYS A 30 17.58 20.86 -9.72
N SER A 31 18.35 21.79 -9.16
CA SER A 31 19.67 22.23 -9.65
C SER A 31 20.84 21.42 -9.08
N ARG A 32 20.65 20.71 -7.96
CA ARG A 32 21.67 19.85 -7.34
C ARG A 32 21.28 18.38 -7.44
N ALA A 33 22.22 17.57 -7.92
CA ALA A 33 22.09 16.12 -8.05
C ALA A 33 21.64 15.45 -6.75
N LYS A 34 22.28 15.79 -5.64
CA LYS A 34 21.94 15.25 -4.31
C LYS A 34 20.47 15.51 -3.95
N THR A 35 20.02 16.77 -4.05
CA THR A 35 18.63 17.13 -3.73
C THR A 35 17.61 16.51 -4.67
N PHE A 36 17.99 16.28 -5.93
CA PHE A 36 17.14 15.57 -6.90
C PHE A 36 16.98 14.10 -6.51
N LEU A 37 18.09 13.44 -6.13
CA LEU A 37 18.08 12.07 -5.65
C LEU A 37 17.27 11.92 -4.35
N ASP A 38 17.44 12.83 -3.39
CA ASP A 38 16.67 12.84 -2.14
C ASP A 38 15.17 12.98 -2.41
N GLN A 39 14.77 13.76 -3.43
CA GLN A 39 13.36 13.87 -3.82
C GLN A 39 12.82 12.59 -4.45
N ILE A 40 13.61 11.92 -5.28
CA ILE A 40 13.24 10.60 -5.81
C ILE A 40 13.06 9.63 -4.64
N ALA A 41 14.06 9.56 -3.75
CA ALA A 41 14.02 8.72 -2.57
C ALA A 41 12.78 9.02 -1.72
N ASN A 42 12.48 10.28 -1.40
CA ASN A 42 11.30 10.63 -0.61
C ASN A 42 9.97 10.30 -1.29
N ARG A 43 9.92 10.36 -2.62
CA ARG A 43 8.68 10.14 -3.39
C ARG A 43 8.38 8.66 -3.64
N PHE A 44 9.43 7.85 -3.68
CA PHE A 44 9.36 6.40 -3.91
C PHE A 44 9.77 5.57 -2.69
N ALA A 45 10.21 6.19 -1.60
CA ALA A 45 10.36 5.56 -0.29
C ALA A 45 9.03 4.93 0.05
N ALA A 46 9.07 3.64 0.42
CA ALA A 46 7.94 2.74 0.62
C ALA A 46 6.64 3.51 0.84
N ASN A 47 5.92 3.75 -0.26
CA ASN A 47 4.80 4.68 -0.23
C ASN A 47 3.76 4.03 0.68
N GLU A 48 3.58 4.58 1.89
CA GLU A 48 2.58 4.11 2.85
C GLU A 48 1.21 3.94 2.16
N LYS A 49 0.91 4.77 1.13
CA LYS A 49 -0.30 4.64 0.30
C LYS A 49 -0.32 3.39 -0.59
N VAL A 50 0.81 2.99 -1.17
CA VAL A 50 0.91 1.76 -1.96
C VAL A 50 0.71 0.55 -1.05
N GLU A 51 1.40 0.50 0.10
CA GLU A 51 1.20 -0.59 1.05
C GLU A 51 -0.25 -0.63 1.58
N THR A 52 -0.81 0.53 1.91
CA THR A 52 -2.22 0.67 2.30
C THR A 52 -3.16 0.15 1.22
N SER A 53 -2.96 0.53 -0.04
CA SER A 53 -3.75 0.07 -1.18
C SER A 53 -3.65 -1.44 -1.39
N THR A 54 -2.44 -2.00 -1.27
CA THR A 54 -2.21 -3.44 -1.36
C THR A 54 -2.93 -4.20 -0.25
N ILE A 55 -2.84 -3.74 1.00
CA ILE A 55 -3.52 -4.37 2.14
C ILE A 55 -5.04 -4.27 1.99
N LEU A 56 -5.57 -3.10 1.60
CA LEU A 56 -7.00 -2.90 1.33
C LEU A 56 -7.50 -3.85 0.22
N SER A 57 -6.77 -3.91 -0.89
CA SER A 57 -7.10 -4.81 -2.01
C SER A 57 -7.13 -6.27 -1.56
N LYS A 58 -6.15 -6.72 -0.76
CA LYS A 58 -6.16 -8.06 -0.16
C LYS A 58 -7.36 -8.26 0.77
N LEU A 59 -7.66 -7.28 1.63
CA LEU A 59 -8.75 -7.35 2.60
C LEU A 59 -10.14 -7.47 1.94
N VAL A 60 -10.39 -6.74 0.85
CA VAL A 60 -11.68 -6.81 0.14
C VAL A 60 -11.79 -8.02 -0.79
N SER A 61 -10.67 -8.56 -1.26
CA SER A 61 -10.63 -9.68 -2.21
C SER A 61 -10.53 -11.05 -1.55
N ILE A 62 -10.05 -11.13 -0.31
CA ILE A 62 -9.91 -12.42 0.39
C ILE A 62 -11.29 -13.07 0.59
N ARG A 63 -11.37 -14.37 0.33
CA ARG A 63 -12.57 -15.20 0.51
C ARG A 63 -12.21 -16.43 1.31
N TYR A 64 -13.11 -16.86 2.19
CA TYR A 64 -12.90 -18.10 2.93
C TYR A 64 -13.10 -19.31 2.01
N LYS A 65 -12.05 -20.13 1.87
CA LYS A 65 -12.03 -21.29 0.96
C LYS A 65 -12.35 -22.63 1.62
N GLY A 66 -12.77 -22.65 2.90
CA GLY A 66 -13.11 -23.88 3.62
C GLY A 66 -11.92 -24.78 4.01
N LYS A 67 -10.69 -24.47 3.57
CA LYS A 67 -9.49 -25.31 3.83
C LYS A 67 -8.84 -25.06 5.20
N LYS A 68 -8.90 -23.83 5.70
CA LYS A 68 -8.39 -23.43 7.02
C LYS A 68 -9.55 -23.34 7.99
N ASN A 69 -9.29 -23.41 9.30
CA ASN A 69 -10.36 -23.16 10.26
C ASN A 69 -10.81 -21.69 10.21
N ILE A 70 -12.05 -21.44 10.61
CA ILE A 70 -12.66 -20.09 10.57
C ILE A 70 -11.94 -19.10 11.50
N LYS A 71 -11.37 -19.59 12.60
CA LYS A 71 -10.64 -18.77 13.59
C LYS A 71 -9.34 -18.19 13.00
N GLU A 72 -8.57 -19.02 12.31
CA GLU A 72 -7.36 -18.65 11.58
C GLU A 72 -7.69 -17.65 10.47
N TYR A 73 -8.81 -17.86 9.78
CA TYR A 73 -9.28 -16.94 8.76
C TYR A 73 -9.58 -15.53 9.32
N ILE A 74 -10.34 -15.46 10.42
CA ILE A 74 -10.63 -14.20 11.12
C ILE A 74 -9.34 -13.56 11.65
N MET A 75 -8.40 -14.35 12.15
CA MET A 75 -7.10 -13.87 12.61
C MET A 75 -6.27 -13.28 11.45
N GLU A 76 -6.29 -13.89 10.26
CA GLU A 76 -5.64 -13.34 9.07
C GLU A 76 -6.24 -11.98 8.69
N MET A 77 -7.57 -11.84 8.67
CA MET A 77 -8.22 -10.54 8.39
C MET A 77 -7.92 -9.50 9.48
N SER A 78 -7.91 -9.90 10.75
CA SER A 78 -7.57 -9.02 11.88
C SER A 78 -6.13 -8.51 11.82
N ASN A 79 -5.20 -9.37 11.38
CA ASN A 79 -3.81 -8.98 11.16
C ASN A 79 -3.69 -7.91 10.05
N LEU A 80 -4.44 -8.05 8.95
CA LEU A 80 -4.49 -7.03 7.88
C LEU A 80 -5.00 -5.69 8.41
N VAL A 81 -6.07 -5.68 9.21
CA VAL A 81 -6.58 -4.45 9.85
C VAL A 81 -5.58 -3.84 10.83
N THR A 82 -4.83 -4.67 11.56
CA THR A 82 -3.80 -4.20 12.49
C THR A 82 -2.65 -3.52 11.74
N ARG A 83 -2.27 -4.05 10.58
CA ARG A 83 -1.28 -3.42 9.70
C ARG A 83 -1.79 -2.09 9.11
N LEU A 84 -3.06 -2.02 8.69
CA LEU A 84 -3.66 -0.75 8.26
C LEU A 84 -3.61 0.30 9.38
N LYS A 85 -3.88 -0.11 10.62
CA LYS A 85 -3.80 0.78 11.78
C LYS A 85 -2.39 1.32 12.02
N ALA A 86 -1.34 0.50 11.79
CA ALA A 86 0.05 0.95 11.84
C ALA A 86 0.36 2.00 10.76
N LEU A 87 -0.28 1.88 9.58
CA LEU A 87 -0.24 2.86 8.48
C LEU A 87 -1.22 4.03 8.66
N LYS A 88 -1.67 4.28 9.90
CA LYS A 88 -2.60 5.37 10.28
C LYS A 88 -4.00 5.27 9.65
N LEU A 89 -4.36 4.15 9.02
CA LEU A 89 -5.72 3.89 8.52
C LEU A 89 -6.47 2.97 9.51
N LYS A 90 -7.38 3.55 10.28
CA LYS A 90 -8.18 2.80 11.26
C LYS A 90 -9.49 2.33 10.63
N LEU A 91 -9.73 1.03 10.71
CA LEU A 91 -11.02 0.42 10.39
C LEU A 91 -11.80 0.17 11.68
N SER A 92 -13.11 0.39 11.67
CA SER A 92 -13.96 0.05 12.81
C SER A 92 -14.05 -1.47 12.99
N LYS A 93 -14.29 -1.92 14.23
CA LYS A 93 -14.53 -3.35 14.51
C LYS A 93 -15.75 -3.86 13.74
N ASP A 94 -16.79 -3.04 13.70
CA ASP A 94 -18.03 -3.30 12.97
C ASP A 94 -17.79 -3.57 11.47
N MET A 95 -17.00 -2.70 10.82
CA MET A 95 -16.64 -2.89 9.41
C MET A 95 -15.81 -4.16 9.19
N LEU A 96 -14.92 -4.54 10.12
CA LEU A 96 -14.22 -5.83 10.05
C LEU A 96 -15.21 -7.00 10.13
N VAL A 97 -16.22 -6.95 10.99
CA VAL A 97 -17.23 -8.01 11.07
C VAL A 97 -18.00 -8.12 9.75
N HIS A 98 -18.46 -7.00 9.19
CA HIS A 98 -19.12 -7.01 7.89
C HIS A 98 -18.23 -7.56 6.77
N LEU A 99 -16.95 -7.18 6.73
CA LEU A 99 -15.98 -7.72 5.76
C LEU A 99 -15.78 -9.23 5.90
N VAL A 100 -15.75 -9.75 7.14
CA VAL A 100 -15.72 -11.19 7.39
C VAL A 100 -17.00 -11.83 6.88
N LEU A 101 -18.19 -11.29 7.19
CA LEU A 101 -19.46 -11.89 6.78
C LEU A 101 -19.63 -11.94 5.26
N ILE A 102 -19.26 -10.89 4.53
CA ILE A 102 -19.38 -10.89 3.05
C ILE A 102 -18.39 -11.84 2.38
N SER A 103 -17.26 -12.15 3.02
CA SER A 103 -16.22 -13.00 2.46
C SER A 103 -16.46 -14.50 2.70
N LEU A 104 -17.44 -14.86 3.54
CA LEU A 104 -17.83 -16.25 3.77
C LEU A 104 -18.69 -16.82 2.63
N PRO A 105 -18.48 -18.09 2.26
CA PRO A 105 -19.32 -18.80 1.29
C PRO A 105 -20.76 -18.97 1.79
N THR A 106 -21.66 -19.29 0.85
CA THR A 106 -23.12 -19.43 1.08
C THR A 106 -23.50 -20.48 2.12
N GLN A 107 -22.64 -21.46 2.38
CA GLN A 107 -22.82 -22.42 3.48
C GLN A 107 -22.87 -21.76 4.87
N PHE A 108 -22.38 -20.51 5.01
CA PHE A 108 -22.46 -19.72 6.23
C PHE A 108 -23.62 -18.70 6.23
N SER A 109 -24.57 -18.78 5.29
CA SER A 109 -25.71 -17.86 5.24
C SER A 109 -26.49 -17.73 6.56
N PRO A 110 -26.70 -18.79 7.37
CA PRO A 110 -27.34 -18.65 8.68
C PRO A 110 -26.59 -17.70 9.63
N PHE A 111 -25.25 -17.69 9.60
CA PHE A 111 -24.44 -16.77 10.39
C PHE A 111 -24.62 -15.32 9.95
N LYS A 112 -24.81 -15.07 8.64
CA LYS A 112 -25.06 -13.73 8.11
C LYS A 112 -26.41 -13.19 8.55
N ILE A 113 -27.43 -14.06 8.58
CA ILE A 113 -28.80 -13.68 8.98
C ILE A 113 -28.85 -13.35 10.48
N ASN A 114 -28.25 -14.18 11.34
CA ASN A 114 -28.25 -13.96 12.79
C ASN A 114 -27.49 -12.71 13.26
N TYR A 115 -26.53 -12.20 12.49
CA TYR A 115 -25.81 -10.98 12.86
C TYR A 115 -26.55 -9.69 12.45
N ASN A 116 -27.36 -9.77 11.39
CA ASN A 116 -28.10 -8.62 10.87
C ASN A 116 -29.52 -8.49 11.45
N THR A 117 -29.92 -9.41 12.33
CA THR A 117 -31.20 -9.42 13.06
C THR A 117 -30.95 -8.97 14.49
#